data_AF-A0A838WX12-F1
#
_entry.id   AF-A0A838WX12-F1
#
_cell.length_a   1.000
_cell.length_b   1.000
_cell.length_c   1.000
_cell.angle_alpha   90.00
_cell.angle_beta   90.00
_cell.angle_gamma   90.00
#
_symmetry.space_group_name_H-M   'P 1'
#
loop_
_entity.id
_entity.type
_entity.pdbx_description
1 polymer ?
#
loop_
_entity_poly.entity_id
_entity_poly.type
_entity_poly.pdbx_seq_one_letter_code
_entity_poly.pdbx_strand_id
1 'polypeptide(L)' 'MLNNLENDSIFTPEQVLENRGRVAIFIDGSNLFYAALQLGIEIDYTKLL' A
#
# COMPACT_ATOMS: atom_id res chain seq x y z
N MET A 1 -27.68 -6.64 15.82
CA MET A 1 -27.49 -6.44 14.37
C MET A 1 -26.02 -6.08 14.09
N LEU A 2 -25.09 -7.00 14.33
CA LEU A 2 -23.64 -6.81 14.09
C LEU A 2 -22.95 -8.09 13.55
N ASN A 3 -23.70 -9.14 13.23
CA ASN A 3 -23.14 -10.49 13.03
C ASN A 3 -22.84 -10.85 11.55
N ASN A 4 -22.92 -9.90 10.61
CA ASN A 4 -22.77 -10.19 9.17
C ASN A 4 -21.54 -9.54 8.52
N LEU A 5 -20.62 -8.92 9.28
CA LEU A 5 -19.48 -8.20 8.71
C LEU A 5 -18.24 -9.08 8.43
N GLU A 6 -18.28 -10.37 8.77
CA GLU A 6 -17.08 -11.23 8.72
C GLU A 6 -16.82 -11.91 7.38
N ASN A 7 -17.73 -11.86 6.40
CA ASN A 7 -17.60 -12.68 5.17
C ASN A 7 -17.72 -11.93 3.82
N ASP A 8 -17.87 -10.61 3.82
CA ASP A 8 -17.90 -9.85 2.57
C ASP A 8 -16.48 -9.54 2.11
N SER A 9 -15.88 -10.49 1.39
CA SER A 9 -14.64 -10.23 0.65
C SER A 9 -14.85 -9.02 -0.27
N ILE A 10 -13.98 -8.02 -0.15
CA ILE A 10 -13.99 -6.83 -1.00
C ILE A 10 -13.67 -7.19 -2.46
N PHE A 11 -13.07 -8.37 -2.68
CA PHE A 11 -12.69 -8.88 -3.98
C PHE A 11 -13.52 -10.11 -4.37
N THR A 12 -13.87 -10.22 -5.65
CA THR A 12 -14.42 -11.46 -6.20
C THR A 12 -13.34 -12.56 -6.19
N PRO A 13 -13.73 -13.86 -6.22
CA PRO A 13 -12.77 -14.95 -6.31
C PRO A 13 -11.78 -14.83 -7.48
N GLU A 14 -12.24 -14.32 -8.63
CA GLU A 14 -11.40 -14.08 -9.82
C GLU A 14 -10.37 -12.98 -9.53
N GLN A 15 -10.78 -11.88 -8.88
CA GLN A 15 -9.88 -10.79 -8.48
C GLN A 15 -8.83 -11.25 -7.47
N VAL A 16 -9.17 -12.16 -6.55
CA VAL A 16 -8.20 -12.76 -5.62
C VAL A 16 -7.16 -13.58 -6.37
N LEU A 17 -7.57 -14.37 -7.37
CA LEU A 17 -6.67 -15.16 -8.21
C LEU A 17 -5.78 -14.26 -9.08
N GLU A 18 -6.34 -13.22 -9.70
CA GLU A 18 -5.61 -12.26 -10.54
C GLU A 18 -4.57 -11.46 -9.76
N ASN A 19 -4.88 -11.11 -8.51
CA ASN A 19 -3.99 -10.33 -7.64
C ASN A 19 -3.04 -11.17 -6.81
N ARG A 20 -3.06 -12.51 -6.94
CA ARG A 20 -2.15 -13.38 -6.20
C ARG A 20 -0.69 -13.01 -6.50
N GLY A 21 0.07 -12.71 -5.45
CA GLY A 21 1.48 -12.31 -5.55
C GLY A 21 1.71 -10.85 -5.94
N ARG A 22 0.66 -10.04 -6.11
CA ARG A 22 0.77 -8.59 -6.30
C ARG A 22 0.75 -7.89 -4.95
N VAL A 23 1.59 -6.88 -4.81
CA VAL A 23 1.65 -6.02 -3.63
C VAL A 23 1.34 -4.59 -4.06
N ALA A 24 0.45 -3.94 -3.33
CA ALA A 24 0.22 -2.50 -3.45
C ALA A 24 0.89 -1.80 -2.25
N ILE A 25 1.79 -0.86 -2.53
CA ILE A 25 2.41 -0.01 -1.51
C ILE A 25 1.84 1.39 -1.70
N PHE A 26 1.28 1.95 -0.62
CA PHE A 26 0.76 3.32 -0.61
C PHE A 26 1.75 4.21 0.12
N ILE A 27 2.33 5.17 -0.61
CA ILE A 27 3.33 6.09 -0.09
C ILE A 27 2.72 7.50 -0.12
N ASP A 28 2.71 8.18 1.02
CA ASP A 28 2.51 9.63 1.04
C ASP A 28 3.81 10.31 0.60
N GLY A 29 3.87 10.65 -0.69
CA GLY A 29 5.04 11.29 -1.28
C GLY A 29 5.40 12.59 -0.56
N SER A 30 4.41 13.44 -0.26
CA SER A 30 4.64 14.75 0.37
C SER A 30 5.34 14.58 1.72
N ASN A 31 4.80 13.72 2.59
CA ASN A 31 5.40 13.50 3.90
C ASN A 31 6.80 12.87 3.80
N LEU A 32 7.00 11.91 2.89
CA LEU A 32 8.31 11.29 2.65
C LEU A 32 9.36 12.33 2.22
N PHE A 33 9.03 13.17 1.24
CA PHE A 33 9.95 14.18 0.71
C PHE A 33 10.26 15.29 1.72
N TYR A 34 9.25 15.79 2.44
CA TYR A 34 9.48 16.82 3.46
C TYR A 34 10.30 16.30 4.63
N ALA A 35 10.03 15.09 5.12
CA ALA A 35 10.81 14.48 6.19
C ALA A 35 12.26 14.21 5.76
N ALA A 36 12.47 13.65 4.56
CA ALA A 36 13.80 13.39 4.02
C ALA A 36 14.62 14.68 3.87
N LEU A 37 14.00 15.75 3.34
CA LEU A 37 14.63 17.07 3.24
C LEU A 37 15.01 17.63 4.61
N GLN A 38 14.10 17.56 5.60
CA GLN A 38 14.34 18.06 6.96
C GLN A 38 15.47 17.30 7.68
N LEU A 39 15.57 15.99 7.44
CA LEU A 39 16.58 15.13 8.05
C LEU A 39 17.90 15.12 7.25
N GLY A 40 17.96 15.78 6.09
CA GLY A 40 19.11 15.72 5.19
C GLY A 40 19.37 14.31 4.63
N ILE A 41 18.32 13.49 4.55
CA ILE A 41 18.39 12.12 4.03
C ILE A 41 18.12 12.16 2.53
N GLU A 42 19.04 11.58 1.76
CA GLU A 42 18.83 11.37 0.34
C GLU A 42 17.97 10.13 0.11
N ILE A 43 16.98 10.25 -0.78
CA ILE A 43 16.11 9.15 -1.17
C ILE A 43 16.76 8.41 -2.34
N ASP A 44 17.08 7.14 -2.12
CA ASP A 44 17.51 6.23 -3.19
C ASP A 44 16.28 5.69 -3.94
N TYR A 45 15.95 6.32 -5.06
CA TYR A 45 14.81 5.91 -5.90
C TYR A 45 14.97 4.54 -6.55
N THR A 46 16.19 4.01 -6.67
CA THR A 46 16.40 2.65 -7.19
C THR A 46 16.04 1.57 -6.17
N LYS A 47 15.98 1.93 -4.88
CA LYS A 47 15.55 1.06 -3.79
C LYS A 47 14.14 1.35 -3.30
N LEU A 48 13.54 2.46 -3.72
CA LEU A 48 12.21 2.87 -3.30
C LEU A 48 11.08 2.08 -3.99
N LEU A 49 11.41 1.18 -4.93
CA LEU A 49 10.48 0.33 -5.69
C LEU A 49 11.12 -1.04 -5.99
#